data_AF-A0A1C5QPD6-F1
#
_entry.id   AF-A0A1C5QPD6-F1
#
_cell.length_a   1.000
_cell.length_b   1.000
_cell.length_c   1.000
_cell.angle_alpha   90.00
_cell.angle_beta   90.00
_cell.angle_gamma   90.00
#
_symmetry.space_group_name_H-M   'P 1'
#
loop_
_entity.id
_entity.type
_entity.pdbx_description
1 polymer ?
#
loop_
_entity_poly.entity_id
_entity_poly.type
_entity_poly.pdbx_seq_one_letter_code
_entity_poly.pdbx_strand_id
1 'polypeptide(L)'
;MRVDADDFARPCSCGREHHIDVKEIVIESGAIGKLEEEMSDGDLREYISPLLICDTNSYKATEELMEDIYDRCQVLILDAEDLEADERAVEIVENYMEEDIDLVLAVGAGTIHDLSRFVAHQYRIPFVSVPTAASSDGFTSTVADMTWNGVKKAVAASAPLFVFADTDIFAKAPKRLTAAGVSDILGKYIALADWKIASILSKEYYCAEVVNLETKAVRTVKDNLKEIAAGEEEACEKLMYALVLSGLAMQMTGNSRPASGAEHHLVHLWDMEVVNGHLDALHGEKVSAGTMLVLLEYKKIADAIRKGNCKVHTCTEEDRELLQSTFGKKGILGAIEKENTPELLDDVSTKELSDTLPGILKIIDALPAVTDMQEMMNTAGCVSRVRDIGLPGEVIEESLRLAPYTRRRLSLLRLRKMLTY
;
A
#
# COMPACT_ATOMS: atom_id res chain seq x y z
N MET A 1 -15.77 -12.91 9.78
CA MET A 1 -16.00 -11.47 10.06
C MET A 1 -16.74 -10.84 8.89
N ARG A 2 -17.77 -10.01 9.16
CA ARG A 2 -18.50 -9.24 8.12
C ARG A 2 -18.26 -7.75 8.36
N VAL A 3 -17.96 -7.00 7.30
CA VAL A 3 -17.87 -5.53 7.33
C VAL A 3 -19.06 -4.99 6.55
N ASP A 4 -19.91 -4.23 7.23
CA ASP A 4 -21.04 -3.56 6.59
C ASP A 4 -20.58 -2.20 6.04
N ALA A 5 -20.74 -1.99 4.74
CA ALA A 5 -20.35 -0.75 4.08
C ALA A 5 -21.18 0.47 4.56
N ASP A 6 -22.41 0.23 5.04
CA ASP A 6 -23.30 1.26 5.57
C ASP A 6 -22.75 1.93 6.83
N ASP A 7 -21.82 1.28 7.54
CA ASP A 7 -21.14 1.87 8.69
C ASP A 7 -20.28 3.10 8.30
N PHE A 8 -19.91 3.22 7.02
CA PHE A 8 -19.01 4.27 6.52
C PHE A 8 -19.71 5.36 5.71
N ALA A 9 -20.98 5.16 5.32
CA ALA A 9 -21.76 6.09 4.50
C ALA A 9 -22.33 7.31 5.27
N ARG A 10 -21.94 7.50 6.54
CA ARG A 10 -22.49 8.56 7.41
C ARG A 10 -21.71 9.88 7.24
N PRO A 11 -22.36 11.04 7.46
CA PRO A 11 -21.66 12.33 7.48
C PRO A 11 -20.47 12.29 8.43
N CYS A 12 -19.27 12.51 7.89
CA CYS A 12 -18.04 12.42 8.66
C CYS A 12 -17.77 13.71 9.45
N SER A 13 -17.17 13.57 10.63
CA SER A 13 -16.70 14.69 11.46
C SER A 13 -15.70 15.61 10.73
N CYS A 14 -15.06 15.13 9.65
CA CYS A 14 -14.18 15.92 8.79
C CYS A 14 -14.90 16.87 7.82
N GLY A 15 -16.24 16.80 7.74
CA GLY A 15 -17.05 17.64 6.84
C GLY A 15 -17.13 17.16 5.40
N ARG A 16 -16.60 15.97 5.08
CA ARG A 16 -16.80 15.29 3.79
C ARG A 16 -17.76 14.12 3.94
N GLU A 17 -18.42 13.76 2.85
CA GLU A 17 -19.06 12.46 2.69
C GLU A 17 -18.05 11.48 2.14
N HIS A 18 -17.95 10.31 2.74
CA HIS A 18 -17.10 9.23 2.27
C HIS A 18 -17.96 8.24 1.50
N HIS A 19 -17.50 7.87 0.31
CA HIS A 19 -18.17 6.87 -0.50
C HIS A 19 -17.41 5.55 -0.40
N ILE A 20 -18.16 4.45 -0.30
CA ILE A 20 -17.65 3.10 -0.40
C ILE A 20 -18.51 2.37 -1.43
N ASP A 21 -17.86 1.88 -2.48
CA ASP A 21 -18.42 1.12 -3.59
C ASP A 21 -18.63 -0.36 -3.24
N VAL A 22 -17.86 -0.87 -2.25
CA VAL A 22 -17.94 -2.26 -1.81
C VAL A 22 -19.29 -2.52 -1.16
N LYS A 23 -20.07 -3.46 -1.71
CA LYS A 23 -21.39 -3.83 -1.18
C LYS A 23 -21.26 -4.75 0.03
N GLU A 24 -20.41 -5.76 -0.06
CA GLU A 24 -20.21 -6.73 1.01
C GLU A 24 -18.78 -7.27 1.06
N ILE A 25 -18.32 -7.51 2.29
CA ILE A 25 -17.03 -8.12 2.58
C ILE A 25 -17.23 -9.33 3.50
N VAL A 26 -16.81 -10.49 3.01
CA VAL A 26 -16.86 -11.78 3.68
C VAL A 26 -15.42 -12.23 3.97
N ILE A 27 -15.09 -12.39 5.25
CA ILE A 27 -13.78 -12.90 5.70
C ILE A 27 -14.02 -14.05 6.65
N GLU A 28 -14.06 -15.30 6.17
CA GLU A 28 -14.29 -16.49 7.00
C GLU A 28 -13.94 -17.76 6.23
N SER A 29 -13.84 -18.90 6.94
CA SER A 29 -13.74 -20.23 6.32
C SER A 29 -14.96 -20.53 5.45
N GLY A 30 -14.72 -21.02 4.24
CA GLY A 30 -15.77 -21.34 3.27
C GLY A 30 -16.38 -20.13 2.55
N ALA A 31 -15.72 -18.96 2.58
CA ALA A 31 -16.18 -17.77 1.86
C ALA A 31 -16.32 -18.00 0.33
N ILE A 32 -15.59 -18.94 -0.26
CA ILE A 32 -15.77 -19.30 -1.68
C ILE A 32 -17.18 -19.83 -1.97
N GLY A 33 -17.77 -20.62 -1.06
CA GLY A 33 -19.15 -21.09 -1.24
C GLY A 33 -20.16 -19.95 -1.34
N LYS A 34 -19.91 -18.84 -0.64
CA LYS A 34 -20.74 -17.62 -0.76
C LYS A 34 -20.55 -16.88 -2.07
N LEU A 35 -19.34 -16.90 -2.64
CA LEU A 35 -19.10 -16.40 -3.99
C LEU A 35 -19.88 -17.23 -5.01
N GLU A 36 -19.89 -18.56 -4.88
CA GLU A 36 -20.68 -19.44 -5.76
C GLU A 36 -22.18 -19.17 -5.63
N GLU A 37 -22.69 -19.01 -4.41
CA GLU A 37 -24.09 -18.62 -4.15
C GLU A 37 -24.41 -17.27 -4.80
N GLU A 38 -23.55 -16.26 -4.65
CA GLU A 38 -23.75 -14.94 -5.24
C GLU A 38 -23.76 -14.97 -6.77
N MET A 39 -22.85 -15.74 -7.39
CA MET A 39 -22.83 -15.92 -8.85
C MET A 39 -24.05 -16.69 -9.36
N SER A 40 -24.73 -17.49 -8.52
CA SER A 40 -25.82 -18.37 -8.95
C SER A 40 -27.20 -17.76 -8.70
N ASP A 41 -27.40 -17.17 -7.51
CA ASP A 41 -28.70 -16.73 -7.01
C ASP A 41 -28.71 -15.29 -6.51
N GLY A 42 -27.55 -14.64 -6.39
CA GLY A 42 -27.44 -13.28 -5.87
C GLY A 42 -27.26 -12.19 -6.93
N ASP A 43 -26.65 -11.08 -6.52
CA ASP A 43 -26.36 -9.90 -7.35
C ASP A 43 -25.38 -10.23 -8.48
N LEU A 44 -24.42 -11.15 -8.27
CA LEU A 44 -23.43 -11.48 -9.30
C LEU A 44 -23.99 -12.35 -10.43
N ARG A 45 -25.21 -12.87 -10.31
CA ARG A 45 -25.90 -13.65 -11.35
C ARG A 45 -26.15 -12.86 -12.64
N GLU A 46 -26.23 -11.53 -12.56
CA GLU A 46 -26.51 -10.69 -13.75
C GLU A 46 -25.35 -10.68 -14.76
N TYR A 47 -24.14 -11.04 -14.32
CA TYR A 47 -22.94 -11.12 -15.14
C TYR A 47 -22.83 -12.49 -15.80
N ILE A 48 -22.76 -12.52 -17.13
CA ILE A 48 -22.87 -13.71 -17.96
C ILE A 48 -21.49 -14.21 -18.40
N SER A 49 -20.52 -13.31 -18.58
CA SER A 49 -19.19 -13.62 -19.10
C SER A 49 -18.10 -13.09 -18.15
N PRO A 50 -17.90 -13.74 -16.99
CA PRO A 50 -16.85 -13.35 -16.05
C PRO A 50 -15.46 -13.78 -16.52
N LEU A 51 -14.47 -12.89 -16.37
CA LEU A 51 -13.04 -13.19 -16.51
C LEU A 51 -12.41 -13.38 -15.13
N LEU A 52 -11.87 -14.57 -14.87
CA LEU A 52 -11.05 -14.87 -13.71
C LEU A 52 -9.57 -14.69 -14.06
N ILE A 53 -8.89 -13.81 -13.32
CA ILE A 53 -7.45 -13.58 -13.45
C ILE A 53 -6.75 -14.09 -12.18
N CYS A 54 -5.80 -15.00 -12.35
CA CYS A 54 -4.95 -15.51 -11.28
C CYS A 54 -3.52 -15.75 -11.76
N ASP A 55 -2.60 -16.02 -10.84
CA ASP A 55 -1.26 -16.50 -11.15
C ASP A 55 -1.13 -18.02 -10.91
N THR A 56 -0.05 -18.63 -11.38
CA THR A 56 0.20 -20.08 -11.23
C THR A 56 0.21 -20.58 -9.78
N ASN A 57 0.64 -19.77 -8.80
CA ASN A 57 0.60 -20.14 -7.39
C ASN A 57 -0.83 -20.04 -6.82
N SER A 58 -1.55 -18.97 -7.18
CA SER A 58 -2.94 -18.75 -6.77
C SER A 58 -3.87 -19.80 -7.36
N TYR A 59 -3.68 -20.18 -8.63
CA TYR A 59 -4.40 -21.29 -9.27
C TYR A 59 -4.18 -22.59 -8.51
N LYS A 60 -2.93 -22.97 -8.26
CA LYS A 60 -2.59 -24.19 -7.50
C LYS A 60 -3.19 -24.21 -6.08
N ALA A 61 -3.34 -23.04 -5.45
CA ALA A 61 -3.92 -22.94 -4.11
C ALA A 61 -5.46 -23.03 -4.10
N THR A 62 -6.11 -22.83 -5.25
CA THR A 62 -7.56 -22.65 -5.34
C THR A 62 -8.27 -23.62 -6.29
N GLU A 63 -7.55 -24.33 -7.16
CA GLU A 63 -8.12 -25.18 -8.22
C GLU A 63 -9.19 -26.17 -7.72
N GLU A 64 -8.95 -26.82 -6.57
CA GLU A 64 -9.90 -27.79 -5.99
C GLU A 64 -11.10 -27.12 -5.30
N LEU A 65 -10.87 -25.99 -4.63
CA LEU A 65 -11.92 -25.30 -3.87
C LEU A 65 -12.83 -24.43 -4.74
N MET A 66 -12.36 -24.05 -5.93
CA MET A 66 -13.06 -23.13 -6.85
C MET A 66 -13.37 -23.78 -8.20
N GLU A 67 -13.37 -25.12 -8.31
CA GLU A 67 -13.57 -25.85 -9.57
C GLU A 67 -14.80 -25.35 -10.34
N ASP A 68 -15.95 -25.25 -9.66
CA ASP A 68 -17.21 -24.78 -10.25
C ASP A 68 -17.15 -23.31 -10.71
N ILE A 69 -16.34 -22.46 -10.06
CA ILE A 69 -16.13 -21.07 -10.48
C ILE A 69 -15.23 -21.02 -11.72
N TYR A 70 -14.16 -21.81 -11.74
CA TYR A 70 -13.25 -21.89 -12.90
C TYR A 70 -13.99 -22.35 -14.16
N ASP A 71 -14.89 -23.34 -14.04
CA ASP A 71 -15.69 -23.84 -15.17
C ASP A 71 -16.71 -22.83 -15.72
N ARG A 72 -17.05 -21.80 -14.92
CA ARG A 72 -18.01 -20.75 -15.30
C ARG A 72 -17.38 -19.48 -15.86
N CYS A 73 -16.05 -19.35 -15.78
CA CYS A 73 -15.35 -18.13 -16.16
C CYS A 73 -14.48 -18.36 -17.41
N GLN A 74 -14.21 -17.28 -18.13
CA GLN A 74 -12.98 -17.21 -18.92
C GLN A 74 -11.81 -17.17 -17.92
N VAL A 75 -10.78 -18.00 -18.08
CA VAL A 75 -9.69 -18.12 -17.09
C VAL A 75 -8.35 -17.72 -17.69
N LEU A 76 -7.74 -16.66 -17.14
CA LEU A 76 -6.37 -16.27 -17.44
C LEU A 76 -5.45 -16.61 -16.25
N ILE A 77 -4.53 -17.56 -16.47
CA ILE A 77 -3.48 -17.91 -15.52
C ILE A 77 -2.16 -17.28 -15.98
N LEU A 78 -1.70 -16.28 -15.23
CA LEU A 78 -0.42 -15.62 -15.44
C LEU A 78 0.71 -16.43 -14.80
N ASP A 79 1.89 -16.39 -15.40
CA ASP A 79 3.09 -16.93 -14.72
C ASP A 79 3.38 -16.08 -13.48
N ALA A 80 3.62 -16.71 -12.34
CA ALA A 80 3.95 -16.00 -11.10
C ALA A 80 5.42 -15.57 -11.04
N GLU A 81 6.30 -16.20 -11.83
CA GLU A 81 7.72 -15.82 -11.89
C GLU A 81 7.88 -14.48 -12.61
N ASP A 82 8.56 -13.53 -11.96
CA ASP A 82 8.78 -12.17 -12.46
C ASP A 82 7.49 -11.43 -12.88
N LEU A 83 6.37 -11.72 -12.20
CA LEU A 83 5.10 -11.04 -12.43
C LEU A 83 5.06 -9.72 -11.66
N GLU A 84 4.91 -8.63 -12.40
CA GLU A 84 4.70 -7.29 -11.87
C GLU A 84 3.41 -6.69 -12.40
N ALA A 85 2.83 -5.77 -11.62
CA ALA A 85 1.72 -4.95 -12.07
C ALA A 85 2.25 -3.85 -13.00
N ASP A 86 2.51 -4.22 -14.26
CA ASP A 86 3.15 -3.37 -15.27
C ASP A 86 2.40 -3.36 -16.60
N GLU A 87 2.88 -2.57 -17.57
CA GLU A 87 2.28 -2.50 -18.91
C GLU A 87 2.30 -3.83 -19.67
N ARG A 88 3.27 -4.70 -19.41
CA ARG A 88 3.40 -6.00 -20.08
C ARG A 88 2.32 -6.95 -19.59
N ALA A 89 2.11 -7.03 -18.28
CA ALA A 89 1.07 -7.85 -17.70
C ALA A 89 -0.32 -7.35 -18.10
N VAL A 90 -0.53 -6.03 -18.17
CA VAL A 90 -1.76 -5.44 -18.74
C VAL A 90 -1.96 -5.88 -20.19
N GLU A 91 -0.95 -5.77 -21.05
CA GLU A 91 -1.05 -6.19 -22.47
C GLU A 91 -1.40 -7.68 -22.60
N ILE A 92 -0.89 -8.55 -21.72
CA ILE A 92 -1.26 -9.97 -21.70
C ILE A 92 -2.74 -10.13 -21.37
N VAL A 93 -3.25 -9.43 -20.35
CA VAL A 93 -4.67 -9.49 -19.98
C VAL A 93 -5.54 -8.99 -21.12
N GLU A 94 -5.22 -7.84 -21.71
CA GLU A 94 -6.00 -7.25 -22.81
C GLU A 94 -6.04 -8.12 -24.07
N ASN A 95 -4.94 -8.81 -24.40
CA ASN A 95 -4.90 -9.71 -25.55
C ASN A 95 -5.67 -11.02 -25.33
N TYR A 96 -5.87 -11.43 -24.07
CA TYR A 96 -6.57 -12.65 -23.71
C TYR A 96 -8.07 -12.42 -23.47
N MET A 97 -8.44 -11.28 -22.90
CA MET A 97 -9.80 -10.91 -22.53
C MET A 97 -10.73 -10.88 -23.76
N GLU A 98 -11.86 -11.59 -23.66
CA GLU A 98 -12.91 -11.55 -24.69
C GLU A 98 -13.69 -10.22 -24.67
N GLU A 99 -14.25 -9.81 -25.82
CA GLU A 99 -14.91 -8.50 -25.96
C GLU A 99 -16.21 -8.36 -25.14
N ASP A 100 -16.82 -9.48 -24.75
CA ASP A 100 -18.10 -9.53 -24.03
C ASP A 100 -17.95 -9.74 -22.51
N ILE A 101 -16.71 -9.69 -21.99
CA ILE A 101 -16.46 -9.79 -20.54
C ILE A 101 -17.20 -8.68 -19.80
N ASP A 102 -18.00 -9.08 -18.80
CA ASP A 102 -18.88 -8.19 -18.04
C ASP A 102 -18.59 -8.19 -16.52
N LEU A 103 -17.65 -9.01 -16.06
CA LEU A 103 -17.17 -9.03 -14.68
C LEU A 103 -15.71 -9.52 -14.62
N VAL A 104 -14.89 -8.94 -13.74
CA VAL A 104 -13.52 -9.44 -13.45
C VAL A 104 -13.44 -10.04 -12.05
N LEU A 105 -12.96 -11.27 -11.91
CA LEU A 105 -12.62 -11.90 -10.63
C LEU A 105 -11.11 -11.87 -10.45
N ALA A 106 -10.64 -11.17 -9.42
CA ALA A 106 -9.23 -11.14 -9.05
C ALA A 106 -8.94 -12.21 -7.99
N VAL A 107 -8.41 -13.37 -8.42
CA VAL A 107 -8.08 -14.50 -7.54
C VAL A 107 -6.58 -14.54 -7.31
N GLY A 108 -6.12 -13.91 -6.24
CA GLY A 108 -4.70 -13.82 -5.96
C GLY A 108 -4.29 -12.89 -4.83
N ALA A 109 -3.00 -12.56 -4.80
CA ALA A 109 -2.43 -11.57 -3.88
C ALA A 109 -2.41 -10.16 -4.51
N GLY A 110 -1.57 -9.25 -3.99
CA GLY A 110 -1.52 -7.83 -4.36
C GLY A 110 -1.34 -7.57 -5.87
N THR A 111 -0.39 -8.22 -6.53
CA THR A 111 -0.11 -8.00 -7.97
C THR A 111 -1.31 -8.32 -8.85
N ILE A 112 -1.98 -9.45 -8.61
CA ILE A 112 -3.21 -9.82 -9.33
C ILE A 112 -4.31 -8.79 -9.07
N HIS A 113 -4.45 -8.32 -7.83
CA HIS A 113 -5.45 -7.31 -7.50
C HIS A 113 -5.20 -5.97 -8.19
N ASP A 114 -3.94 -5.52 -8.29
CA ASP A 114 -3.57 -4.27 -8.97
C ASP A 114 -3.79 -4.38 -10.49
N LEU A 115 -3.46 -5.51 -11.10
CA LEU A 115 -3.72 -5.77 -12.52
C LEU A 115 -5.21 -5.81 -12.82
N SER A 116 -5.97 -6.63 -12.10
CA SER A 116 -7.39 -6.83 -12.33
C SER A 116 -8.20 -5.55 -12.13
N ARG A 117 -7.94 -4.77 -11.06
CA ARG A 117 -8.65 -3.50 -10.84
C ARG A 117 -8.30 -2.44 -11.88
N PHE A 118 -7.06 -2.45 -12.37
CA PHE A 118 -6.62 -1.50 -13.37
C PHE A 118 -7.35 -1.78 -14.68
N VAL A 119 -7.38 -3.05 -15.11
CA VAL A 119 -8.11 -3.48 -16.31
C VAL A 119 -9.61 -3.21 -16.14
N ALA A 120 -10.22 -3.63 -15.02
CA ALA A 120 -11.62 -3.35 -14.71
C ALA A 120 -11.95 -1.84 -14.82
N HIS A 121 -11.05 -0.97 -14.35
CA HIS A 121 -11.21 0.47 -14.47
C HIS A 121 -11.14 0.97 -15.93
N GLN A 122 -10.17 0.50 -16.71
CA GLN A 122 -10.02 0.91 -18.12
C GLN A 122 -11.26 0.56 -18.95
N TYR A 123 -11.80 -0.65 -18.76
CA TYR A 123 -12.93 -1.16 -19.51
C TYR A 123 -14.30 -0.85 -18.87
N ARG A 124 -14.31 -0.23 -17.69
CA ARG A 124 -15.52 0.09 -16.91
C ARG A 124 -16.36 -1.14 -16.59
N ILE A 125 -15.66 -2.23 -16.30
CA ILE A 125 -16.23 -3.51 -15.90
C ILE A 125 -16.15 -3.59 -14.37
N PRO A 126 -17.19 -4.05 -13.66
CA PRO A 126 -17.09 -4.30 -12.23
C PRO A 126 -16.07 -5.40 -11.93
N PHE A 127 -15.53 -5.41 -10.70
CA PHE A 127 -14.67 -6.51 -10.28
C PHE A 127 -14.98 -7.02 -8.88
N VAL A 128 -14.62 -8.27 -8.62
CA VAL A 128 -14.73 -8.98 -7.34
C VAL A 128 -13.32 -9.32 -6.87
N SER A 129 -13.06 -9.08 -5.59
CA SER A 129 -11.79 -9.38 -4.93
C SER A 129 -11.87 -10.74 -4.24
N VAL A 130 -10.94 -11.65 -4.58
CA VAL A 130 -10.81 -12.98 -3.96
C VAL A 130 -9.35 -13.14 -3.47
N PRO A 131 -9.01 -12.57 -2.29
CA PRO A 131 -7.66 -12.61 -1.77
C PRO A 131 -7.20 -14.03 -1.42
N THR A 132 -6.07 -14.48 -1.97
CA THR A 132 -5.48 -15.80 -1.66
C THR A 132 -4.34 -15.74 -0.64
N ALA A 133 -3.91 -14.52 -0.25
CA ALA A 133 -2.91 -14.29 0.79
C ALA A 133 -3.12 -12.92 1.45
N ALA A 134 -2.88 -12.81 2.75
CA ALA A 134 -2.92 -11.55 3.48
C ALA A 134 -1.60 -10.77 3.35
N SER A 135 -1.28 -10.26 2.15
CA SER A 135 0.05 -9.73 1.80
C SER A 135 0.20 -8.21 1.73
N SER A 136 -0.88 -7.49 1.43
CA SER A 136 -0.91 -6.02 1.26
C SER A 136 -2.34 -5.50 1.41
N ASP A 137 -2.52 -4.20 1.57
CA ASP A 137 -3.82 -3.57 1.83
C ASP A 137 -4.62 -3.16 0.58
N GLY A 138 -4.15 -3.59 -0.59
CA GLY A 138 -4.76 -3.23 -1.87
C GLY A 138 -6.21 -3.71 -2.01
N PHE A 139 -6.64 -4.79 -1.35
CA PHE A 139 -7.86 -5.55 -1.69
C PHE A 139 -9.15 -4.72 -1.91
N THR A 140 -9.35 -3.62 -1.17
CA THR A 140 -10.53 -2.73 -1.29
C THR A 140 -10.20 -1.30 -1.73
N SER A 141 -8.98 -1.03 -2.16
CA SER A 141 -8.53 0.31 -2.56
C SER A 141 -9.05 0.74 -3.95
N THR A 142 -9.17 2.05 -4.16
CA THR A 142 -9.50 2.70 -5.46
C THR A 142 -8.27 3.15 -6.24
N VAL A 143 -7.09 2.75 -5.79
CA VAL A 143 -5.83 2.98 -6.51
C VAL A 143 -5.12 1.65 -6.77
N ALA A 144 -4.35 1.63 -7.86
CA ALA A 144 -3.43 0.53 -8.19
C ALA A 144 -1.99 1.06 -8.24
N ASP A 145 -1.04 0.33 -7.66
CA ASP A 145 0.38 0.71 -7.66
C ASP A 145 1.15 0.07 -8.82
N MET A 146 0.95 0.66 -9.99
CA MET A 146 1.49 0.17 -11.27
C MET A 146 2.93 0.65 -11.51
N THR A 147 3.72 -0.18 -12.20
CA THR A 147 4.95 0.26 -12.87
C THR A 147 4.59 0.61 -14.31
N TRP A 148 5.01 1.79 -14.81
CA TRP A 148 4.76 2.17 -16.20
C TRP A 148 5.97 2.88 -16.80
N ASN A 149 6.57 2.32 -17.84
CA ASN A 149 7.84 2.77 -18.43
C ASN A 149 8.93 2.96 -17.36
N GLY A 150 9.06 2.01 -16.43
CA GLY A 150 10.03 2.04 -15.33
C GLY A 150 9.73 3.06 -14.23
N VAL A 151 8.54 3.69 -14.22
CA VAL A 151 8.12 4.64 -13.20
C VAL A 151 6.97 4.05 -12.39
N LYS A 152 7.15 3.91 -11.07
CA LYS A 152 6.04 3.61 -10.15
C LYS A 152 5.00 4.73 -10.13
N LYS A 153 3.72 4.39 -10.32
CA LYS A 153 2.57 5.30 -10.35
C LYS A 153 1.38 4.72 -9.60
N ALA A 154 0.77 5.54 -8.76
CA ALA A 154 -0.54 5.25 -8.21
C ALA A 154 -1.55 5.75 -9.24
N VAL A 155 -2.25 4.82 -9.89
CA VAL A 155 -3.24 5.14 -10.91
C VAL A 155 -4.64 4.95 -10.34
N ALA A 156 -5.60 5.74 -10.85
CA ALA A 156 -7.00 5.53 -10.52
C ALA A 156 -7.43 4.14 -10.98
N ALA A 157 -8.17 3.44 -10.12
CA ALA A 157 -8.68 2.11 -10.34
C ALA A 157 -10.11 1.99 -9.80
N SER A 158 -10.77 0.88 -10.10
CA SER A 158 -12.07 0.55 -9.51
C SER A 158 -11.85 0.02 -8.08
N ALA A 159 -12.85 0.20 -7.21
CA ALA A 159 -13.00 -0.60 -5.98
C ALA A 159 -13.85 -1.86 -6.26
N PRO A 160 -13.68 -2.95 -5.50
CA PRO A 160 -14.41 -4.18 -5.75
C PRO A 160 -15.88 -4.02 -5.37
N LEU A 161 -16.80 -4.69 -6.08
CA LEU A 161 -18.19 -4.82 -5.64
C LEU A 161 -18.29 -5.69 -4.38
N PHE A 162 -17.53 -6.78 -4.35
CA PHE A 162 -17.53 -7.76 -3.28
C PHE A 162 -16.11 -8.21 -2.95
N VAL A 163 -15.88 -8.59 -1.69
CA VAL A 163 -14.66 -9.25 -1.24
C VAL A 163 -15.01 -10.59 -0.62
N PHE A 164 -14.45 -11.67 -1.15
CA PHE A 164 -14.55 -13.02 -0.59
C PHE A 164 -13.15 -13.51 -0.21
N ALA A 165 -12.77 -13.27 1.04
CA ALA A 165 -11.51 -13.74 1.59
C ALA A 165 -11.75 -15.03 2.38
N ASP A 166 -11.39 -16.17 1.79
CA ASP A 166 -11.60 -17.48 2.41
C ASP A 166 -10.44 -17.86 3.31
N THR A 167 -10.72 -18.04 4.60
CA THR A 167 -9.73 -18.43 5.61
C THR A 167 -9.07 -19.76 5.27
N ASP A 168 -9.80 -20.69 4.62
CA ASP A 168 -9.26 -21.99 4.19
C ASP A 168 -8.18 -21.85 3.11
N ILE A 169 -8.10 -20.70 2.44
CA ILE A 169 -7.11 -20.38 1.42
C ILE A 169 -6.01 -19.51 2.04
N PHE A 170 -6.33 -18.27 2.47
CA PHE A 170 -5.30 -17.29 2.80
C PHE A 170 -4.52 -17.62 4.07
N ALA A 171 -5.09 -18.39 5.01
CA ALA A 171 -4.37 -18.81 6.22
C ALA A 171 -3.29 -19.87 5.91
N LYS A 172 -3.41 -20.58 4.78
CA LYS A 172 -2.43 -21.56 4.29
C LYS A 172 -1.37 -20.96 3.36
N ALA A 173 -1.48 -19.67 3.04
CA ALA A 173 -0.50 -18.97 2.23
C ALA A 173 0.91 -19.03 2.86
N PRO A 174 2.00 -18.95 2.06
CA PRO A 174 3.35 -18.88 2.59
C PRO A 174 3.52 -17.82 3.69
N LYS A 175 4.11 -18.20 4.82
CA LYS A 175 4.33 -17.28 5.97
C LYS A 175 5.04 -15.97 5.61
N ARG A 176 5.87 -15.99 4.56
CA ARG A 176 6.54 -14.81 4.00
C ARG A 176 5.53 -13.74 3.54
N LEU A 177 4.43 -14.16 2.89
CA LEU A 177 3.35 -13.25 2.46
C LEU A 177 2.58 -12.69 3.66
N THR A 178 2.25 -13.53 4.64
CA THR A 178 1.60 -13.09 5.89
C THR A 178 2.45 -12.05 6.64
N ALA A 179 3.77 -12.28 6.75
CA ALA A 179 4.69 -11.33 7.36
C ALA A 179 4.80 -10.02 6.54
N ALA A 180 4.71 -10.10 5.21
CA ALA A 180 4.65 -8.92 4.36
C ALA A 180 3.36 -8.08 4.62
N GLY A 181 2.21 -8.72 4.83
CA GLY A 181 0.98 -8.01 5.21
C GLY A 181 1.08 -7.33 6.57
N VAL A 182 1.70 -7.99 7.56
CA VAL A 182 1.99 -7.33 8.86
C VAL A 182 2.90 -6.12 8.66
N SER A 183 3.93 -6.27 7.82
CA SER A 183 4.88 -5.19 7.52
C SER A 183 4.21 -3.96 6.92
N ASP A 184 3.28 -4.16 5.99
CA ASP A 184 2.50 -3.10 5.36
C ASP A 184 1.63 -2.35 6.40
N ILE A 185 0.94 -3.09 7.29
CA ILE A 185 0.17 -2.49 8.40
C ILE A 185 1.07 -1.73 9.39
N LEU A 186 2.28 -2.21 9.68
CA LEU A 186 3.20 -1.46 10.54
C LEU A 186 3.73 -0.17 9.88
N GLY A 187 3.74 -0.10 8.54
CA GLY A 187 4.08 1.12 7.80
C GLY A 187 3.14 2.30 8.07
N LYS A 188 1.89 2.02 8.46
CA LYS A 188 0.86 3.05 8.71
C LYS A 188 1.24 4.01 9.85
N TYR A 189 2.10 3.60 10.78
CA TYR A 189 2.66 4.53 11.78
C TYR A 189 3.33 5.74 11.12
N ILE A 190 4.13 5.52 10.07
CA ILE A 190 4.83 6.59 9.36
C ILE A 190 3.87 7.34 8.43
N ALA A 191 3.02 6.63 7.69
CA ALA A 191 2.04 7.25 6.80
C ALA A 191 1.14 8.26 7.53
N LEU A 192 0.57 7.85 8.68
CA LEU A 192 -0.30 8.71 9.50
C LEU A 192 0.47 9.88 10.13
N ALA A 193 1.71 9.67 10.55
CA ALA A 193 2.55 10.75 11.07
C ALA A 193 2.87 11.79 10.00
N ASP A 194 3.27 11.35 8.81
CA ASP A 194 3.51 12.25 7.67
C ASP A 194 2.24 13.00 7.26
N TRP A 195 1.10 12.32 7.23
CA TRP A 195 -0.18 12.95 6.92
C TRP A 195 -0.55 14.02 7.95
N LYS A 196 -0.32 13.73 9.24
CA LYS A 196 -0.55 14.72 10.30
C LYS A 196 0.40 15.90 10.21
N ILE A 197 1.68 15.67 9.93
CA ILE A 197 2.70 16.72 9.77
C ILE A 197 2.32 17.65 8.61
N ALA A 198 1.94 17.09 7.47
CA ALA A 198 1.51 17.89 6.33
C ALA A 198 0.21 18.66 6.63
N SER A 199 -0.75 18.05 7.34
CA SER A 199 -1.97 18.74 7.75
C SER A 199 -1.70 19.97 8.62
N ILE A 200 -0.80 19.87 9.61
CA ILE A 200 -0.50 21.01 10.49
C ILE A 200 0.36 22.09 9.83
N LEU A 201 1.17 21.72 8.83
CA LEU A 201 2.10 22.63 8.18
C LEU A 201 1.53 23.28 6.91
N SER A 202 0.93 22.49 6.02
CA SER A 202 0.43 22.96 4.71
C SER A 202 -1.10 22.91 4.59
N LYS A 203 -1.81 22.62 5.68
CA LYS A 203 -3.27 22.48 5.70
C LYS A 203 -3.78 21.41 4.74
N GLU A 204 -2.95 20.39 4.47
CA GLU A 204 -3.40 19.19 3.76
C GLU A 204 -4.64 18.63 4.46
N TYR A 205 -5.62 18.21 3.66
CA TYR A 205 -6.84 17.57 4.15
C TYR A 205 -6.50 16.42 5.07
N TYR A 206 -7.20 16.30 6.20
CA TYR A 206 -6.97 15.28 7.21
C TYR A 206 -8.29 14.84 7.83
N CYS A 207 -8.51 13.54 7.95
CA CYS A 207 -9.75 12.99 8.50
C CYS A 207 -9.46 12.14 9.75
N ALA A 208 -9.98 12.57 10.89
CA ALA A 208 -9.82 11.85 12.15
C ALA A 208 -10.46 10.45 12.12
N GLU A 209 -11.60 10.28 11.44
CA GLU A 209 -12.26 8.96 11.35
C GLU A 209 -11.45 7.96 10.51
N VAL A 210 -10.88 8.41 9.39
CA VAL A 210 -9.98 7.57 8.58
C VAL A 210 -8.73 7.18 9.38
N VAL A 211 -8.16 8.14 10.12
CA VAL A 211 -7.02 7.87 11.02
C VAL A 211 -7.39 6.88 12.12
N ASN A 212 -8.60 6.96 12.67
CA ASN A 212 -9.09 6.01 13.67
C ASN A 212 -9.24 4.60 13.09
N LEU A 213 -9.69 4.47 11.84
CA LEU A 213 -9.77 3.17 11.13
C LEU A 213 -8.39 2.55 10.95
N GLU A 214 -7.43 3.33 10.45
CA GLU A 214 -6.03 2.88 10.28
C GLU A 214 -5.41 2.50 11.63
N THR A 215 -5.62 3.33 12.67
CA THR A 215 -5.12 3.06 14.01
C THR A 215 -5.74 1.77 14.59
N LYS A 216 -7.02 1.49 14.29
CA LYS A 216 -7.70 0.24 14.66
C LYS A 216 -7.08 -0.95 13.92
N ALA A 217 -6.78 -0.83 12.63
CA ALA A 217 -6.11 -1.85 11.84
C ALA A 217 -4.72 -2.18 12.42
N VAL A 218 -3.90 -1.16 12.66
CA VAL A 218 -2.58 -1.28 13.31
C VAL A 218 -2.68 -1.97 14.67
N ARG A 219 -3.62 -1.54 15.52
CA ARG A 219 -3.80 -2.14 16.85
C ARG A 219 -4.23 -3.60 16.76
N THR A 220 -5.15 -3.93 15.86
CA THR A 220 -5.65 -5.29 15.65
C THR A 220 -4.49 -6.24 15.33
N VAL A 221 -3.60 -5.84 14.42
CA VAL A 221 -2.42 -6.64 14.07
C VAL A 221 -1.42 -6.70 15.21
N LYS A 222 -1.10 -5.55 15.83
CA LYS A 222 -0.16 -5.45 16.97
C LYS A 222 -0.55 -6.38 18.12
N ASP A 223 -1.84 -6.46 18.44
CA ASP A 223 -2.36 -7.24 19.56
C ASP A 223 -2.37 -8.77 19.26
N ASN A 224 -2.07 -9.21 18.03
CA ASN A 224 -2.11 -10.63 17.60
C ASN A 224 -0.83 -11.10 16.85
N LEU A 225 0.30 -10.40 16.98
CA LEU A 225 1.52 -10.66 16.17
C LEU A 225 2.04 -12.11 16.30
N LYS A 226 1.95 -12.70 17.49
CA LYS A 226 2.50 -14.05 17.75
C LYS A 226 1.63 -15.12 17.10
N GLU A 227 0.32 -14.96 17.25
CA GLU A 227 -0.72 -15.84 16.72
C GLU A 227 -0.74 -15.76 15.17
N ILE A 228 -0.56 -14.56 14.60
CA ILE A 228 -0.36 -14.36 13.16
C ILE A 228 0.90 -15.10 12.67
N ALA A 229 2.04 -14.96 13.36
CA ALA A 229 3.27 -15.66 12.99
C ALA A 229 3.17 -17.19 13.10
N ALA A 230 2.40 -17.66 14.08
CA ALA A 230 2.08 -19.07 14.25
C ALA A 230 1.24 -19.61 13.08
N GLY A 231 0.43 -18.75 12.46
CA GLY A 231 -0.50 -19.11 11.38
C GLY A 231 -1.86 -19.54 11.91
N GLU A 232 -2.27 -19.03 13.08
CA GLU A 232 -3.58 -19.32 13.66
C GLU A 232 -4.68 -18.65 12.82
N GLU A 233 -5.69 -19.42 12.42
CA GLU A 233 -6.74 -18.99 11.48
C GLU A 233 -7.44 -17.70 11.93
N GLU A 234 -7.88 -17.61 13.18
CA GLU A 234 -8.54 -16.41 13.73
C GLU A 234 -7.60 -15.18 13.70
N ALA A 235 -6.30 -15.38 13.89
CA ALA A 235 -5.31 -14.31 13.85
C ALA A 235 -5.03 -13.88 12.41
N CYS A 236 -4.98 -14.82 11.47
CA CYS A 236 -4.89 -14.54 10.03
C CYS A 236 -6.14 -13.78 9.53
N GLU A 237 -7.34 -14.12 10.01
CA GLU A 237 -8.57 -13.37 9.72
C GLU A 237 -8.46 -11.92 10.20
N LYS A 238 -7.92 -11.69 11.40
CA LYS A 238 -7.68 -10.35 11.94
C LYS A 238 -6.68 -9.54 11.10
N LEU A 239 -5.64 -10.18 10.57
CA LEU A 239 -4.73 -9.54 9.63
C LEU A 239 -5.43 -9.18 8.33
N MET A 240 -6.15 -10.11 7.72
CA MET A 240 -6.91 -9.87 6.48
C MET A 240 -7.92 -8.72 6.68
N TYR A 241 -8.64 -8.73 7.79
CA TYR A 241 -9.54 -7.65 8.20
C TYR A 241 -8.83 -6.29 8.30
N ALA A 242 -7.65 -6.24 8.92
CA ALA A 242 -6.88 -5.00 9.03
C ALA A 242 -6.43 -4.46 7.66
N LEU A 243 -5.99 -5.33 6.75
CA LEU A 243 -5.61 -4.97 5.38
C LEU A 243 -6.81 -4.44 4.58
N VAL A 244 -7.95 -5.12 4.67
CA VAL A 244 -9.22 -4.67 4.08
C VAL A 244 -9.66 -3.31 4.64
N LEU A 245 -9.52 -3.07 5.95
CA LEU A 245 -9.83 -1.77 6.55
C LEU A 245 -8.94 -0.65 6.00
N SER A 246 -7.65 -0.92 5.79
CA SER A 246 -6.71 0.05 5.20
C SER A 246 -7.07 0.37 3.74
N GLY A 247 -7.46 -0.64 2.95
CA GLY A 247 -8.02 -0.42 1.61
C GLY A 247 -9.30 0.44 1.60
N LEU A 248 -10.21 0.24 2.56
CA LEU A 248 -11.40 1.08 2.71
C LEU A 248 -11.03 2.52 3.12
N ALA A 249 -10.04 2.69 3.98
CA ALA A 249 -9.52 4.03 4.35
C ALA A 249 -8.97 4.79 3.13
N MET A 250 -8.25 4.11 2.24
CA MET A 250 -7.80 4.68 0.96
C MET A 250 -8.99 5.08 0.08
N GLN A 251 -10.00 4.22 -0.02
CA GLN A 251 -11.22 4.50 -0.78
C GLN A 251 -11.96 5.73 -0.24
N MET A 252 -12.14 5.84 1.08
CA MET A 252 -12.74 7.00 1.74
C MET A 252 -12.00 8.32 1.46
N THR A 253 -10.69 8.27 1.22
CA THR A 253 -9.87 9.46 0.91
C THR A 253 -9.65 9.68 -0.59
N GLY A 254 -9.97 8.68 -1.41
CA GLY A 254 -9.76 8.67 -2.86
C GLY A 254 -8.29 8.61 -3.28
N ASN A 255 -7.38 8.25 -2.37
CA ASN A 255 -5.95 8.11 -2.65
C ASN A 255 -5.25 7.32 -1.52
N SER A 256 -3.96 6.99 -1.71
CA SER A 256 -3.22 6.18 -0.73
C SER A 256 -2.70 6.92 0.51
N ARG A 257 -3.02 8.20 0.73
CA ARG A 257 -2.44 8.99 1.83
C ARG A 257 -2.58 8.40 3.25
N PRO A 258 -3.72 7.79 3.66
CA PRO A 258 -3.81 7.19 4.98
C PRO A 258 -2.88 5.97 5.15
N ALA A 259 -2.49 5.34 4.04
CA ALA A 259 -1.76 4.09 4.01
C ALA A 259 -0.30 4.21 3.52
N SER A 260 0.09 5.34 2.94
CA SER A 260 1.35 5.53 2.22
C SER A 260 1.98 6.91 2.49
N GLY A 261 3.13 6.90 3.15
CA GLY A 261 4.00 8.04 3.44
C GLY A 261 5.44 7.84 2.96
N ALA A 262 6.41 8.40 3.68
CA ALA A 262 7.82 8.33 3.32
C ALA A 262 8.38 6.89 3.25
N GLU A 263 7.84 5.96 4.03
CA GLU A 263 8.19 4.54 3.99
C GLU A 263 7.87 3.92 2.63
N HIS A 264 6.69 4.18 2.07
CA HIS A 264 6.31 3.73 0.73
C HIS A 264 7.04 4.48 -0.37
N HIS A 265 7.37 5.77 -0.17
CA HIS A 265 8.17 6.52 -1.13
C HIS A 265 9.58 5.90 -1.34
N LEU A 266 10.17 5.31 -0.29
CA LEU A 266 11.40 4.51 -0.40
C LEU A 266 11.15 3.25 -1.23
N VAL A 267 10.06 2.53 -0.99
CA VAL A 267 9.69 1.35 -1.78
C VAL A 267 9.55 1.71 -3.26
N HIS A 268 8.84 2.79 -3.59
CA HIS A 268 8.71 3.25 -4.98
C HIS A 268 10.06 3.56 -5.62
N LEU A 269 11.00 4.16 -4.86
CA LEU A 269 12.34 4.45 -5.36
C LEU A 269 13.09 3.16 -5.70
N TRP A 270 12.99 2.17 -4.81
CA TRP A 270 13.68 0.89 -4.96
C TRP A 270 13.08 0.04 -6.08
N ASP A 271 11.77 0.11 -6.28
CA ASP A 271 11.07 -0.53 -7.40
C ASP A 271 11.39 0.15 -8.75
N MET A 272 11.73 1.44 -8.76
CA MET A 272 12.25 2.09 -9.98
C MET A 272 13.72 1.71 -10.28
N GLU A 273 14.39 1.02 -9.35
CA GLU A 273 15.77 0.54 -9.50
C GLU A 273 16.78 1.63 -9.89
N VAL A 274 16.57 2.86 -9.43
CA VAL A 274 17.42 4.02 -9.80
C VAL A 274 18.70 4.11 -8.96
N VAL A 275 18.69 3.51 -7.77
CA VAL A 275 19.82 3.42 -6.83
C VAL A 275 20.27 1.99 -6.56
N ASN A 276 19.48 1.00 -6.99
CA ASN A 276 19.70 -0.43 -6.76
C ASN A 276 19.44 -1.22 -8.06
N GLY A 277 19.90 -2.47 -8.13
CA GLY A 277 19.38 -3.43 -9.10
C GLY A 277 18.09 -4.07 -8.61
N HIS A 278 17.56 -5.04 -9.36
CA HIS A 278 16.39 -5.80 -8.96
C HIS A 278 16.52 -6.39 -7.56
N LEU A 279 15.47 -6.25 -6.75
CA LEU A 279 15.40 -6.76 -5.39
C LEU A 279 14.38 -7.89 -5.36
N ASP A 280 14.85 -9.11 -5.06
CA ASP A 280 14.01 -10.27 -4.73
C ASP A 280 13.42 -10.11 -3.31
N ALA A 281 12.52 -9.13 -3.19
CA ALA A 281 11.86 -8.78 -1.95
C ALA A 281 10.41 -8.39 -2.23
N LEU A 282 9.50 -8.87 -1.39
CA LEU A 282 8.09 -8.54 -1.45
C LEU A 282 7.88 -7.06 -1.10
N HIS A 283 6.78 -6.48 -1.58
CA HIS A 283 6.38 -5.11 -1.26
C HIS A 283 6.41 -4.83 0.26
N GLY A 284 5.74 -5.68 1.06
CA GLY A 284 5.71 -5.52 2.52
C GLY A 284 7.10 -5.60 3.17
N GLU A 285 8.01 -6.44 2.67
CA GLU A 285 9.39 -6.52 3.19
C GLU A 285 10.17 -5.22 2.92
N LYS A 286 9.94 -4.60 1.76
CA LYS A 286 10.47 -3.27 1.44
C LYS A 286 9.82 -2.21 2.34
N VAL A 287 8.51 -2.28 2.59
CA VAL A 287 7.79 -1.33 3.48
C VAL A 287 8.33 -1.39 4.91
N SER A 288 8.59 -2.55 5.50
CA SER A 288 9.14 -2.63 6.86
C SER A 288 10.58 -2.11 6.93
N ALA A 289 11.42 -2.42 5.94
CA ALA A 289 12.76 -1.86 5.85
C ALA A 289 12.73 -0.32 5.73
N GLY A 290 11.85 0.21 4.87
CA GLY A 290 11.62 1.64 4.72
C GLY A 290 11.09 2.28 6.01
N THR A 291 10.15 1.63 6.69
CA THR A 291 9.59 2.08 7.98
C THR A 291 10.68 2.25 9.03
N MET A 292 11.60 1.28 9.15
CA MET A 292 12.72 1.37 10.08
C MET A 292 13.68 2.50 9.75
N LEU A 293 14.01 2.70 8.47
CA LEU A 293 14.87 3.81 8.03
C LEU A 293 14.25 5.17 8.35
N VAL A 294 12.98 5.35 8.00
CA VAL A 294 12.26 6.62 8.23
C VAL A 294 12.10 6.87 9.73
N LEU A 295 11.74 5.84 10.51
CA LEU A 295 11.61 5.98 11.97
C LEU A 295 12.93 6.41 12.61
N LEU A 296 14.04 5.79 12.23
CA LEU A 296 15.38 6.19 12.69
C LEU A 296 15.68 7.64 12.35
N GLU A 297 15.40 8.05 11.12
CA GLU A 297 15.65 9.42 10.66
C GLU A 297 14.79 10.45 11.39
N TYR A 298 13.52 10.13 11.61
CA TYR A 298 12.60 11.01 12.34
C TYR A 298 13.00 11.15 13.81
N LYS A 299 13.47 10.08 14.45
CA LYS A 299 13.99 10.15 15.83
C LYS A 299 15.27 10.99 15.91
N LYS A 300 16.16 10.98 14.90
CA LYS A 300 17.32 11.91 14.84
C LYS A 300 16.87 13.36 14.76
N ILE A 301 15.90 13.67 13.89
CA ILE A 301 15.34 15.02 13.76
C ILE A 301 14.72 15.47 15.09
N ALA A 302 13.92 14.60 15.74
CA ALA A 302 13.32 14.89 17.04
C ALA A 302 14.38 15.21 18.11
N ASP A 303 15.47 14.45 18.17
CA ASP A 303 16.56 14.70 19.11
C ASP A 303 17.27 16.04 18.87
N ALA A 304 17.45 16.43 17.60
CA ALA A 304 18.01 17.73 17.27
C ALA A 304 17.05 18.88 17.61
N ILE A 305 15.74 18.72 17.40
CA ILE A 305 14.73 19.70 17.83
C ILE A 305 14.81 19.89 19.35
N ARG A 306 14.84 18.80 20.13
CA ARG A 306 14.95 18.86 21.60
C ARG A 306 16.20 19.56 22.09
N LYS A 307 17.34 19.33 21.42
CA LYS A 307 18.63 19.93 21.77
C LYS A 307 18.78 21.37 21.28
N GLY A 308 17.83 21.89 20.49
CA GLY A 308 17.92 23.20 19.85
C GLY A 308 18.96 23.25 18.71
N ASN A 309 19.34 22.08 18.17
CA ASN A 309 20.32 21.96 17.09
C ASN A 309 19.67 21.92 15.70
N CYS A 310 18.35 21.70 15.63
CA CYS A 310 17.62 21.72 14.37
C CYS A 310 17.43 23.16 13.87
N LYS A 311 18.00 23.48 12.70
CA LYS A 311 17.89 24.79 12.06
C LYS A 311 17.08 24.68 10.77
N VAL A 312 16.16 25.62 10.57
CA VAL A 312 15.36 25.71 9.34
C VAL A 312 16.03 26.65 8.34
N HIS A 313 16.11 26.24 7.09
CA HIS A 313 16.61 27.03 5.96
C HIS A 313 15.68 26.89 4.74
N THR A 314 15.85 27.77 3.76
CA THR A 314 15.18 27.63 2.46
C THR A 314 15.72 26.42 1.72
N CYS A 315 14.86 25.73 0.96
CA CYS A 315 15.30 24.65 0.09
C CYS A 315 16.20 25.23 -1.03
N THR A 316 17.29 24.55 -1.31
CA THR A 316 18.25 24.85 -2.39
C THR A 316 18.20 23.73 -3.43
N GLU A 317 18.48 24.00 -4.70
CA GLU A 317 18.53 22.98 -5.78
C GLU A 317 19.76 22.07 -5.66
N GLU A 318 19.94 21.39 -4.53
CA GLU A 318 21.15 20.61 -4.23
C GLU A 318 21.14 19.19 -4.84
N ASP A 319 19.98 18.68 -5.26
CA ASP A 319 19.87 17.31 -5.75
C ASP A 319 19.95 17.19 -7.28
N ARG A 320 20.09 18.28 -8.04
CA ARG A 320 20.02 18.24 -9.52
C ARG A 320 21.01 17.25 -10.14
N GLU A 321 22.26 17.25 -9.66
CA GLU A 321 23.29 16.30 -10.14
C GLU A 321 22.94 14.85 -9.77
N LEU A 322 22.42 14.63 -8.56
CA LEU A 322 22.03 13.31 -8.07
C LEU A 322 20.81 12.76 -8.83
N LEU A 323 19.83 13.60 -9.12
CA LEU A 323 18.66 13.26 -9.95
C LEU A 323 19.10 12.86 -11.37
N GLN A 324 20.05 13.60 -11.94
CA GLN A 324 20.59 13.32 -13.27
C GLN A 324 21.40 12.01 -13.32
N SER A 325 22.21 11.73 -12.29
CA SER A 325 23.04 10.52 -12.24
C SER A 325 22.25 9.24 -11.91
N THR A 326 21.07 9.37 -11.29
CA THR A 326 20.16 8.27 -10.93
C THR A 326 18.99 8.14 -11.91
N PHE A 327 17.91 8.91 -11.72
CA PHE A 327 16.72 8.90 -12.58
C PHE A 327 17.05 9.23 -14.04
N GLY A 328 18.00 10.14 -14.29
CA GLY A 328 18.43 10.49 -15.64
C GLY A 328 19.11 9.33 -16.37
N LYS A 329 19.89 8.51 -15.66
CA LYS A 329 20.54 7.30 -16.21
C LYS A 329 19.53 6.23 -16.62
N LYS A 330 18.37 6.17 -15.96
CA LYS A 330 17.24 5.29 -16.30
C LYS A 330 16.29 5.91 -17.33
N GLY A 331 16.52 7.15 -17.77
CA GLY A 331 15.69 7.84 -18.76
C GLY A 331 14.33 8.31 -18.22
N ILE A 332 14.12 8.28 -16.90
CA ILE A 332 12.82 8.60 -16.27
C ILE A 332 12.78 9.96 -15.57
N LEU A 333 13.89 10.72 -15.57
CA LEU A 333 14.00 12.02 -14.89
C LEU A 333 12.88 13.00 -15.28
N GLY A 334 12.54 13.12 -16.56
CA GLY A 334 11.49 14.05 -16.99
C GLY A 334 10.10 13.72 -16.43
N ALA A 335 9.80 12.44 -16.19
CA ALA A 335 8.57 12.03 -15.53
C ALA A 335 8.57 12.41 -14.03
N ILE A 336 9.72 12.25 -13.37
CA ILE A 336 9.92 12.64 -11.96
C ILE A 336 9.84 14.16 -11.79
N GLU A 337 10.45 14.94 -12.68
CA GLU A 337 10.35 16.41 -12.67
C GLU A 337 8.89 16.86 -12.88
N LYS A 338 8.17 16.22 -13.81
CA LYS A 338 6.75 16.50 -14.05
C LYS A 338 5.89 16.17 -12.82
N GLU A 339 6.11 15.02 -12.19
CA GLU A 339 5.41 14.61 -10.96
C GLU A 339 5.59 15.67 -9.88
N ASN A 340 6.80 16.22 -9.71
CA ASN A 340 7.13 17.15 -8.62
C ASN A 340 6.88 18.62 -8.95
N THR A 341 6.34 18.95 -10.13
CA THR A 341 6.07 20.34 -10.51
C THR A 341 4.59 20.69 -10.26
N PRO A 342 4.28 21.77 -9.52
CA PRO A 342 5.20 22.68 -8.82
C PRO A 342 5.75 22.09 -7.52
N GLU A 343 6.94 22.52 -7.09
CA GLU A 343 7.57 22.00 -5.86
C GLU A 343 6.76 22.39 -4.62
N LEU A 344 6.47 21.42 -3.76
CA LEU A 344 5.65 21.62 -2.55
C LEU A 344 6.37 22.47 -1.50
N LEU A 345 7.70 22.43 -1.47
CA LEU A 345 8.48 23.20 -0.50
C LEU A 345 8.52 24.71 -0.82
N ASP A 346 8.18 25.13 -2.05
CA ASP A 346 8.11 26.56 -2.40
C ASP A 346 6.99 27.28 -1.64
N ASP A 347 5.93 26.56 -1.27
CA ASP A 347 4.80 27.06 -0.49
C ASP A 347 5.05 27.01 1.03
N VAL A 348 6.17 26.42 1.49
CA VAL A 348 6.50 26.27 2.91
C VAL A 348 7.45 27.38 3.35
N SER A 349 6.98 28.28 4.20
CA SER A 349 7.88 29.32 4.75
C SER A 349 8.77 28.78 5.86
N THR A 350 10.02 29.26 5.94
CA THR A 350 10.97 28.87 7.00
C THR A 350 10.47 29.20 8.40
N LYS A 351 9.76 30.33 8.54
CA LYS A 351 9.14 30.74 9.80
C LYS A 351 8.04 29.75 10.21
N GLU A 352 7.13 29.43 9.30
CA GLU A 352 6.03 28.51 9.57
C GLU A 352 6.53 27.11 9.93
N LEU A 353 7.52 26.59 9.20
CA LEU A 353 8.16 25.33 9.55
C LEU A 353 8.82 25.39 10.94
N SER A 354 9.56 26.46 11.25
CA SER A 354 10.19 26.66 12.57
C SER A 354 9.17 26.69 13.70
N ASP A 355 8.06 27.43 13.52
CA ASP A 355 6.97 27.55 14.50
C ASP A 355 6.23 26.21 14.68
N THR A 356 6.28 25.33 13.67
CA THR A 356 5.62 24.02 13.64
C THR A 356 6.50 22.89 14.20
N LEU A 357 7.82 23.06 14.32
CA LEU A 357 8.75 22.03 14.85
C LEU A 357 8.31 21.43 16.21
N PRO A 358 7.79 22.19 17.20
CA PRO A 358 7.29 21.60 18.44
C PRO A 358 6.07 20.69 18.24
N GLY A 359 5.23 20.97 17.24
CA GLY A 359 4.11 20.12 16.84
C GLY A 359 4.59 18.84 16.15
N ILE A 360 5.57 18.96 15.25
CA ILE A 360 6.23 17.82 14.59
C ILE A 360 6.87 16.90 15.63
N LEU A 361 7.59 17.46 16.62
CA LEU A 361 8.18 16.69 17.71
C LEU A 361 7.14 15.85 18.46
N LYS A 362 5.97 16.41 18.79
CA LYS A 362 4.89 15.67 19.45
C LYS A 362 4.37 14.51 18.61
N ILE A 363 4.32 14.67 17.28
CA ILE A 363 3.89 13.61 16.36
C ILE A 363 4.94 12.49 16.34
N ILE A 364 6.22 12.83 16.22
CA ILE A 364 7.31 11.84 16.25
C ILE A 364 7.37 11.11 17.60
N ASP A 365 7.01 11.78 18.69
CA ASP A 365 7.01 11.19 20.04
C ASP A 365 5.87 10.21 20.26
N ALA A 366 4.80 10.31 19.49
CA ALA A 366 3.73 9.32 19.48
C ALA A 366 4.08 8.06 18.65
N LEU A 367 5.09 8.12 17.79
CA LEU A 367 5.58 6.94 17.06
C LEU A 367 6.24 5.94 18.03
N PRO A 368 6.15 4.63 17.77
CA PRO A 368 6.84 3.60 18.53
C PRO A 368 8.34 3.90 18.72
N ALA A 369 8.91 3.41 19.81
CA ALA A 369 10.35 3.37 19.92
C ALA A 369 10.93 2.46 18.82
N VAL A 370 12.15 2.75 18.38
CA VAL A 370 12.85 1.93 17.37
C VAL A 370 12.96 0.47 17.83
N THR A 371 13.23 0.26 19.12
CA THR A 371 13.30 -1.07 19.74
C THR A 371 11.96 -1.80 19.70
N ASP A 372 10.86 -1.10 19.97
CA ASP A 372 9.52 -1.68 20.01
C ASP A 372 9.07 -2.05 18.59
N MET A 373 9.34 -1.17 17.61
CA MET A 373 9.07 -1.47 16.19
C MET A 373 9.84 -2.70 15.74
N GLN A 374 11.13 -2.76 16.08
CA GLN A 374 11.99 -3.89 15.78
C GLN A 374 11.53 -5.19 16.45
N GLU A 375 11.03 -5.13 17.68
CA GLU A 375 10.46 -6.29 18.40
C GLU A 375 9.15 -6.76 17.75
N MET A 376 8.26 -5.85 17.36
CA MET A 376 7.03 -6.18 16.64
C MET A 376 7.34 -6.89 15.31
N MET A 377 8.26 -6.34 14.52
CA MET A 377 8.70 -6.95 13.26
C MET A 377 9.32 -8.34 13.47
N ASN A 378 10.22 -8.49 14.45
CA ASN A 378 10.84 -9.78 14.75
C ASN A 378 9.81 -10.83 15.20
N THR A 379 8.83 -10.42 16.00
CA THR A 379 7.77 -11.31 16.51
C THR A 379 6.93 -11.88 15.37
N ALA A 380 6.62 -11.05 14.36
CA ALA A 380 5.83 -11.45 13.20
C ALA A 380 6.65 -12.08 12.06
N GLY A 381 7.97 -12.23 12.21
CA GLY A 381 8.84 -12.74 11.15
C GLY A 381 9.04 -11.75 9.98
N CYS A 382 8.81 -10.46 10.20
CA CYS A 382 9.01 -9.41 9.21
C CYS A 382 10.50 -9.10 9.02
N VAL A 383 10.86 -8.60 7.84
CA VAL A 383 12.16 -7.96 7.62
C VAL A 383 12.24 -6.65 8.40
N SER A 384 13.42 -6.28 8.90
CA SER A 384 13.63 -5.01 9.61
C SER A 384 14.88 -4.24 9.22
N ARG A 385 15.68 -4.77 8.27
CA ARG A 385 16.93 -4.16 7.83
C ARG A 385 17.00 -4.16 6.32
N VAL A 386 17.51 -3.08 5.74
CA VAL A 386 17.69 -2.97 4.29
C VAL A 386 18.55 -4.08 3.66
N ARG A 387 19.54 -4.58 4.39
CA ARG A 387 20.38 -5.69 3.90
C ARG A 387 19.61 -7.00 3.72
N ASP A 388 18.52 -7.18 4.46
CA ASP A 388 17.71 -8.40 4.41
C ASP A 388 16.81 -8.42 3.15
N ILE A 389 16.56 -7.26 2.53
CA ILE A 389 15.93 -7.14 1.21
C ILE A 389 16.96 -7.04 0.06
N GLY A 390 18.24 -7.35 0.32
CA GLY A 390 19.30 -7.30 -0.68
C GLY A 390 19.85 -5.91 -1.00
N LEU A 391 19.44 -4.87 -0.26
CA LEU A 391 19.86 -3.50 -0.52
C LEU A 391 21.19 -3.17 0.20
N PRO A 392 22.22 -2.67 -0.52
CA PRO A 392 23.52 -2.36 0.09
C PRO A 392 23.44 -1.14 1.00
N GLY A 393 24.33 -1.07 2.00
CA GLY A 393 24.31 0.01 2.99
C GLY A 393 24.66 1.39 2.43
N GLU A 394 25.46 1.45 1.35
CA GLU A 394 25.85 2.72 0.71
C GLU A 394 24.67 3.51 0.14
N VAL A 395 23.59 2.86 -0.28
CA VAL A 395 22.47 3.53 -0.96
C VAL A 395 21.44 4.10 0.02
N ILE A 396 21.62 3.94 1.34
CA ILE A 396 20.65 4.42 2.35
C ILE A 396 20.50 5.94 2.29
N GLU A 397 21.62 6.68 2.29
CA GLU A 397 21.57 8.14 2.30
C GLU A 397 21.00 8.69 0.98
N GLU A 398 21.41 8.10 -0.14
CA GLU A 398 20.83 8.42 -1.45
C GLU A 398 19.33 8.12 -1.49
N SER A 399 18.90 7.00 -0.92
CA SER A 399 17.49 6.61 -0.84
C SER A 399 16.68 7.63 -0.04
N LEU A 400 17.18 8.06 1.13
CA LEU A 400 16.51 9.06 1.97
C LEU A 400 16.41 10.42 1.28
N ARG A 401 17.38 10.79 0.44
CA ARG A 401 17.37 12.04 -0.35
C ARG A 401 16.43 11.96 -1.55
N LEU A 402 16.39 10.82 -2.23
CA LEU A 402 15.69 10.66 -3.51
C LEU A 402 14.25 10.19 -3.39
N ALA A 403 13.91 9.40 -2.35
CA ALA A 403 12.56 8.92 -2.12
C ALA A 403 11.49 10.02 -2.11
N PRO A 404 11.72 11.22 -1.52
CA PRO A 404 10.77 12.32 -1.62
C PRO A 404 10.33 12.68 -3.04
N TYR A 405 11.13 12.43 -4.07
CA TYR A 405 10.79 12.75 -5.47
C TYR A 405 9.88 11.70 -6.13
N THR A 406 9.66 10.51 -5.55
CA THR A 406 8.85 9.47 -6.20
C THR A 406 7.35 9.76 -6.20
N ARG A 407 6.91 10.67 -5.32
CA ARG A 407 5.52 11.13 -5.17
C ARG A 407 5.49 12.59 -4.74
N ARG A 408 4.65 13.41 -5.38
CA ARG A 408 4.40 14.80 -4.96
C ARG A 408 3.52 14.87 -3.72
N ARG A 409 4.07 14.48 -2.57
CA ARG A 409 3.44 14.56 -1.24
C ARG A 409 4.42 15.12 -0.21
N LEU A 410 3.88 15.88 0.73
CA LEU A 410 4.67 16.44 1.83
C LEU A 410 4.84 15.38 2.92
N SER A 411 6.07 14.90 3.10
CA SER A 411 6.47 14.08 4.25
C SER A 411 7.54 14.80 5.04
N LEU A 412 7.79 14.38 6.29
CA LEU A 412 8.92 14.92 7.04
C LEU A 412 10.26 14.58 6.35
N LEU A 413 10.34 13.45 5.65
CA LEU A 413 11.49 13.14 4.80
C LEU A 413 11.69 14.15 3.65
N ARG A 414 10.62 14.70 3.06
CA ARG A 414 10.73 15.81 2.08
C ARG A 414 11.16 17.10 2.78
N LEU A 415 10.57 17.41 3.94
CA LEU A 415 10.91 18.60 4.74
C LEU A 415 12.36 18.60 5.23
N ARG A 416 13.01 17.43 5.31
CA ARG A 416 14.44 17.28 5.61
C ARG A 416 15.32 18.24 4.80
N LYS A 417 14.96 18.53 3.54
CA LYS A 417 15.70 19.46 2.65
C LYS A 417 15.72 20.91 3.14
N MET A 418 14.89 21.25 4.12
CA MET A 418 14.83 22.56 4.77
C MET A 418 15.42 22.52 6.19
N LEU A 419 16.02 21.41 6.62
CA LEU A 419 16.50 21.19 7.99
C LEU A 419 18.00 20.85 8.01
N THR A 420 18.74 21.48 8.92
CA THR A 420 20.07 21.03 9.36
C THR A 420 19.96 20.52 10.80
N TYR A 421 20.44 19.30 11.09
CA TYR A 421 20.28 18.67 12.41
C TYR A 421 21.40 17.71 12.81
#